data_AF-A0A8E8KBM5-F1
#
_entry.id   AF-A0A8E8KBM5-F1
#
_cell.length_a   1.000
_cell.length_b   1.000
_cell.length_c   1.000
_cell.angle_alpha   90.00
_cell.angle_beta   90.00
_cell.angle_gamma   90.00
#
_symmetry.space_group_name_H-M   'P 1'
#
loop_
_entity.id
_entity.type
_entity.pdbx_description
1 polymer ?
#
loop_
_entity_poly.entity_id
_entity_poly.type
_entity_poly.pdbx_seq_one_letter_code
_entity_poly.pdbx_strand_id
1 'polypeptide(L)'
;MPADTSDDDPRTIPVDPAVHVETFATHQTLTWKAGSRSQFVEAVRVLDAVPPTASVVVDDTAVAGRQRRSLSDIESESDTATYLRIEPDAPWTLSWERRTQPIVSVSGTPSATLCRRVHRRTTDCSAWSDEAVAALYGLTTDETP
;
A
#
# COMPACT_ATOMS: atom_id res chain seq x y z
N MET A 1 34.13 12.50 11.62
CA MET A 1 33.87 11.08 11.33
C MET A 1 32.35 10.94 11.20
N PRO A 2 31.79 10.83 10.00
CA PRO A 2 30.35 10.64 9.81
C PRO A 2 30.04 9.13 9.82
N ALA A 3 29.13 8.70 10.67
CA ALA A 3 28.44 7.41 10.59
C ALA A 3 27.26 7.46 11.58
N ASP A 4 26.16 8.04 11.15
CA ASP A 4 24.86 7.67 11.70
C ASP A 4 23.90 7.60 10.52
N THR A 5 24.14 6.59 9.68
CA THR A 5 23.10 6.02 8.85
C THR A 5 22.18 5.33 9.83
N SER A 6 21.14 6.03 10.27
CA SER A 6 20.04 5.44 11.02
C SER A 6 19.31 4.49 10.06
N ASP A 7 19.93 3.32 9.85
CA ASP A 7 19.34 2.13 9.25
C ASP A 7 18.42 1.59 10.35
N ASP A 8 17.22 2.14 10.41
CA ASP A 8 16.21 1.70 11.35
C ASP A 8 15.76 0.30 10.89
N ASP A 9 16.19 -0.74 11.63
CA ASP A 9 15.92 -2.15 11.32
C ASP A 9 14.47 -2.36 10.87
N PRO A 10 14.22 -3.18 9.83
CA PRO A 10 12.87 -3.42 9.33
C PRO A 10 11.96 -3.91 10.46
N ARG A 11 10.94 -3.12 10.77
CA ARG A 11 9.99 -3.41 11.86
C ARG A 11 8.83 -4.23 11.31
N THR A 12 8.23 -5.07 12.16
CA THR A 12 7.05 -5.86 11.78
C THR A 12 5.93 -5.63 12.77
N ILE A 13 4.74 -5.33 12.26
CA ILE A 13 3.51 -5.23 13.05
C ILE A 13 2.83 -6.61 13.04
N PRO A 14 2.56 -7.20 14.22
CA PRO A 14 2.08 -8.58 14.34
C PRO A 14 0.57 -8.69 14.08
N VAL A 15 0.18 -8.44 12.83
CA VAL A 15 -1.16 -8.69 12.30
C VAL A 15 -1.10 -9.84 11.30
N ASP A 16 -2.24 -10.35 10.86
CA ASP A 16 -2.29 -11.40 9.85
C ASP A 16 -3.01 -10.93 8.59
N PRO A 17 -2.34 -10.88 7.43
CA PRO A 17 -0.90 -11.05 7.20
C PRO A 17 -0.06 -9.94 7.83
N ALA A 18 1.17 -10.25 8.25
CA ALA A 18 2.06 -9.29 8.91
C ALA A 18 2.36 -8.07 8.00
N VAL A 19 2.47 -6.90 8.64
CA VAL A 19 2.89 -5.67 7.96
C VAL A 19 4.35 -5.43 8.27
N HIS A 20 5.19 -5.42 7.24
CA HIS A 20 6.59 -5.05 7.33
C HIS A 20 6.72 -3.55 7.05
N VAL A 21 7.52 -2.87 7.87
CA VAL A 21 7.72 -1.42 7.81
C VAL A 21 9.21 -1.16 7.64
N GLU A 22 9.52 -0.44 6.56
CA GLU A 22 10.86 0.08 6.27
C GLU A 22 10.81 1.61 6.37
N THR A 23 11.69 2.19 7.17
CA THR A 23 11.75 3.65 7.37
C THR A 23 12.97 4.22 6.66
N PHE A 24 12.74 5.23 5.83
CA PHE A 24 13.77 5.98 5.13
C PHE A 24 13.77 7.44 5.59
N ALA A 25 14.84 8.18 5.30
CA ALA A 25 14.99 9.57 5.71
C ALA A 25 13.84 10.51 5.24
N THR A 26 13.15 10.15 4.14
CA THR A 26 12.11 10.99 3.53
C THR A 26 10.73 10.34 3.48
N HIS A 27 10.62 9.05 3.77
CA HIS A 27 9.38 8.30 3.63
C HIS A 27 9.46 6.98 4.39
N GLN A 28 8.31 6.34 4.57
CA GLN A 28 8.19 4.96 5.02
C GLN A 28 7.59 4.10 3.91
N THR A 29 7.89 2.81 3.94
CA THR A 29 7.24 1.81 3.10
C THR A 29 6.66 0.72 3.98
N LEU A 30 5.36 0.48 3.84
CA LEU A 30 4.64 -0.59 4.52
C LEU A 30 4.23 -1.64 3.51
N THR A 31 4.59 -2.91 3.75
CA THR A 31 4.29 -4.01 2.83
C THR A 31 3.61 -5.17 3.55
N TRP A 32 2.70 -5.83 2.86
CA TRP A 32 2.04 -7.05 3.35
C TRP A 32 1.58 -7.94 2.19
N LYS A 33 1.35 -9.21 2.50
CA LYS A 33 0.70 -10.14 1.57
C LYS A 33 -0.76 -9.76 1.42
N ALA A 34 -1.23 -9.72 0.18
CA ALA A 34 -2.58 -9.31 -0.15
C ALA A 34 -3.33 -10.40 -0.93
N GLY A 35 -4.64 -10.21 -1.06
CA GLY A 35 -5.50 -10.99 -1.92
C GLY A 35 -5.45 -10.56 -3.39
N SER A 36 -6.56 -10.78 -4.09
CA SER A 36 -6.64 -10.59 -5.55
C SER A 36 -6.52 -9.13 -5.98
N ARG A 37 -6.27 -8.93 -7.27
CA ARG A 37 -6.30 -7.59 -7.89
C ARG A 37 -7.66 -6.92 -7.71
N SER A 38 -8.76 -7.65 -7.91
CA SER A 38 -10.11 -7.11 -7.73
C SER A 38 -10.31 -6.59 -6.31
N GLN A 39 -9.83 -7.34 -5.30
CA GLN A 39 -9.89 -6.92 -3.91
C GLN A 39 -9.06 -5.64 -3.67
N PHE A 40 -7.90 -5.52 -4.31
CA PHE A 40 -7.10 -4.30 -4.28
C PHE A 40 -7.82 -3.11 -4.91
N VAL A 41 -8.41 -3.27 -6.10
CA VAL A 41 -9.16 -2.19 -6.78
C VAL A 41 -10.36 -1.74 -5.93
N GLU A 42 -11.12 -2.67 -5.35
CA GLU A 42 -12.20 -2.37 -4.40
C GLU A 42 -11.72 -1.65 -3.14
N ALA A 43 -10.54 -2.00 -2.64
CA ALA A 43 -9.94 -1.32 -1.50
C ALA A 43 -9.60 0.14 -1.82
N VAL A 44 -9.09 0.40 -3.03
CA VAL A 44 -8.73 1.73 -3.53
C VAL A 44 -9.97 2.60 -3.78
N ARG A 45 -11.01 2.04 -4.41
CA ARG A 45 -12.25 2.75 -4.80
C ARG A 45 -12.92 3.54 -3.68
N VAL A 46 -12.82 3.04 -2.45
CA VAL A 46 -13.48 3.65 -1.30
C VAL A 46 -12.60 4.67 -0.57
N LEU A 47 -11.35 4.85 -0.99
CA LEU A 47 -10.44 5.79 -0.37
C LEU A 47 -10.78 7.19 -0.89
N ASP A 48 -11.21 8.06 0.02
CA ASP A 48 -11.61 9.43 -0.31
C ASP A 48 -10.46 10.25 -0.94
N ALA A 49 -9.21 9.86 -0.63
CA ALA A 49 -7.99 10.45 -1.17
C ALA A 49 -7.65 10.00 -2.61
N VAL A 50 -8.39 9.03 -3.17
CA VAL A 50 -8.16 8.52 -4.54
C VAL A 50 -9.36 8.85 -5.42
N PRO A 51 -9.29 9.93 -6.23
CA PRO A 51 -10.36 10.21 -7.18
C PRO A 51 -10.39 9.13 -8.29
N PRO A 52 -11.53 8.90 -8.96
CA PRO A 52 -11.61 7.98 -10.10
C PRO A 52 -10.66 8.33 -11.26
N THR A 53 -10.25 9.60 -11.34
CA THR A 53 -9.30 10.13 -12.33
C THR A 53 -7.84 9.99 -11.89
N ALA A 54 -7.56 9.39 -10.73
CA ALA A 54 -6.20 9.17 -10.25
C ALA A 54 -5.38 8.36 -11.26
N SER A 55 -4.12 8.75 -11.40
CA SER A 55 -3.16 8.08 -12.27
C SER A 55 -2.85 6.69 -11.71
N VAL A 56 -3.01 5.67 -12.56
CA VAL A 56 -2.61 4.30 -12.28
C VAL A 56 -1.57 3.86 -13.28
N VAL A 57 -0.39 3.48 -12.77
CA VAL A 57 0.64 2.80 -13.56
C VAL A 57 0.35 1.31 -13.54
N VAL A 58 0.23 0.71 -14.72
CA VAL A 58 -0.09 -0.70 -14.94
C VAL A 58 1.08 -1.35 -15.66
N ASP A 59 1.48 -2.53 -15.21
CA ASP A 59 2.30 -3.46 -16.00
C ASP A 59 1.42 -4.67 -16.34
N ASP A 60 1.14 -4.85 -17.62
CA ASP A 60 0.36 -5.98 -18.14
C ASP A 60 1.27 -6.86 -18.97
N THR A 61 1.35 -8.15 -18.62
CA THR A 61 2.14 -9.15 -19.36
C THR A 61 1.75 -9.29 -20.83
N ALA A 62 0.52 -8.89 -21.22
CA ALA A 62 0.05 -8.90 -22.59
C ALA A 62 0.58 -7.73 -23.44
N VAL A 63 1.08 -6.67 -22.81
CA VAL A 63 1.54 -5.44 -23.48
C VAL A 63 2.98 -5.14 -23.06
N ALA A 64 3.85 -4.83 -24.02
CA ALA A 64 5.23 -4.50 -23.67
C ALA A 64 5.30 -3.17 -22.88
N GLY A 65 5.63 -3.28 -21.58
CA GLY A 65 6.02 -2.17 -20.73
C GLY A 65 4.87 -1.57 -19.89
N ARG A 66 5.23 -0.53 -19.13
CA ARG A 66 4.32 0.15 -18.20
C ARG A 66 3.46 1.18 -18.91
N GLN A 67 2.18 1.18 -18.61
CA GLN A 67 1.21 2.14 -19.12
C GLN A 67 0.62 2.96 -17.98
N ARG A 68 0.30 4.22 -18.25
CA ARG A 68 -0.43 5.07 -17.31
C ARG A 68 -1.86 5.23 -17.80
N ARG A 69 -2.82 4.95 -16.92
CA ARG A 69 -4.26 4.97 -17.20
C ARG A 69 -5.01 5.61 -16.03
N SER A 70 -6.29 5.89 -16.19
CA SER A 70 -7.14 6.33 -15.07
C SER A 70 -7.61 5.13 -14.26
N LEU A 71 -7.91 5.32 -12.97
CA LEU A 71 -8.48 4.25 -12.13
C LEU A 71 -9.77 3.69 -12.75
N SER A 72 -10.65 4.53 -13.29
CA SER A 72 -11.88 4.10 -13.98
C SER A 72 -11.67 3.16 -15.16
N ASP A 73 -10.52 3.25 -15.86
CA ASP A 73 -10.22 2.34 -16.97
C ASP A 73 -9.84 0.94 -16.45
N ILE A 74 -9.08 0.88 -15.36
CA ILE A 74 -8.58 -0.38 -14.75
C ILE A 74 -9.71 -1.24 -14.22
N GLU A 75 -10.76 -0.59 -13.73
CA GLU A 75 -11.96 -1.18 -13.18
C GLU A 75 -12.75 -2.02 -14.20
N SER A 76 -12.63 -1.67 -15.48
CA SER A 76 -13.38 -2.30 -16.56
C SER A 76 -12.61 -3.44 -17.25
N GLU A 77 -11.37 -3.71 -16.83
CA GLU A 77 -10.45 -4.62 -17.50
C GLU A 77 -10.30 -5.99 -16.82
N SER A 78 -9.90 -6.98 -17.63
CA SER A 78 -9.55 -8.34 -17.20
C SER A 78 -8.32 -8.36 -16.28
N ASP A 79 -8.24 -9.39 -15.42
CA ASP A 79 -7.25 -9.60 -14.35
C ASP A 79 -5.84 -10.02 -14.86
N THR A 80 -5.36 -9.44 -15.97
CA THR A 80 -4.09 -9.79 -16.63
C THR A 80 -2.89 -8.98 -16.14
N ALA A 81 -3.13 -7.81 -15.54
CA ALA A 81 -2.07 -6.98 -14.97
C ALA A 81 -1.33 -7.69 -13.83
N THR A 82 0.00 -7.65 -13.86
CA THR A 82 0.86 -8.16 -12.78
C THR A 82 1.29 -7.06 -11.83
N TYR A 83 1.08 -5.79 -12.18
CA TYR A 83 1.42 -4.65 -11.34
C TYR A 83 0.41 -3.51 -11.53
N LEU A 84 0.04 -2.90 -10.41
CA LEU A 84 -0.73 -1.65 -10.34
C LEU A 84 -0.04 -0.71 -9.35
N ARG A 85 0.12 0.57 -9.69
CA ARG A 85 0.51 1.63 -8.75
C ARG A 85 -0.41 2.82 -8.88
N ILE A 86 -1.11 3.13 -7.81
CA ILE A 86 -1.96 4.29 -7.66
C ILE A 86 -1.09 5.48 -7.23
N GLU A 87 -1.21 6.57 -7.96
CA GLU A 87 -0.56 7.85 -7.71
C GLU A 87 -1.65 8.90 -7.40
N PRO A 88 -2.16 8.94 -6.15
CA PRO A 88 -3.12 9.96 -5.74
C PRO A 88 -2.46 11.34 -5.60
N ASP A 89 -3.28 12.38 -5.50
CA ASP A 89 -2.83 13.72 -5.08
C ASP A 89 -2.64 13.77 -3.56
N ALA A 90 -1.75 12.91 -3.06
CA ALA A 90 -1.43 12.76 -1.66
C ALA A 90 0.06 12.36 -1.52
N PRO A 91 0.70 12.59 -0.37
CA PRO A 91 2.13 12.31 -0.20
C PRO A 91 2.43 10.81 0.00
N TRP A 92 1.63 9.93 -0.60
CA TRP A 92 1.80 8.49 -0.57
C TRP A 92 1.40 7.88 -1.90
N THR A 93 1.95 6.70 -2.18
CA THR A 93 1.57 5.84 -3.30
C THR A 93 1.19 4.48 -2.77
N LEU A 94 0.33 3.79 -3.51
CA LEU A 94 -0.16 2.47 -3.16
C LEU A 94 0.01 1.56 -4.36
N SER A 95 0.70 0.45 -4.19
CA SER A 95 0.92 -0.51 -5.26
C SER A 95 0.49 -1.92 -4.89
N TRP A 96 0.10 -2.68 -5.91
CA TRP A 96 -0.18 -4.10 -5.86
C TRP A 96 0.67 -4.77 -6.92
N GLU A 97 1.36 -5.83 -6.54
CA GLU A 97 2.22 -6.60 -7.44
C GLU A 97 1.96 -8.09 -7.26
N ARG A 98 1.69 -8.78 -8.37
CA ARG A 98 1.60 -10.23 -8.42
C ARG A 98 2.89 -10.82 -8.94
N ARG A 99 3.73 -11.25 -8.00
CA ARG A 99 4.86 -12.15 -8.26
C ARG A 99 4.40 -13.59 -8.02
N THR A 100 5.04 -14.30 -7.09
CA THR A 100 4.60 -15.62 -6.61
C THR A 100 3.34 -15.53 -5.76
N GLN A 101 3.22 -14.46 -4.96
CA GLN A 101 2.04 -14.11 -4.17
C GLN A 101 1.74 -12.62 -4.38
N PRO A 102 0.48 -12.18 -4.27
CA PRO A 102 0.16 -10.76 -4.34
C PRO A 102 0.71 -10.02 -3.12
N ILE A 103 1.36 -8.89 -3.35
CA ILE A 103 1.90 -8.00 -2.33
C ILE A 103 1.28 -6.63 -2.53
N VAL A 104 0.87 -6.01 -1.43
CA VAL A 104 0.54 -4.58 -1.39
C VAL A 104 1.67 -3.82 -0.71
N SER A 105 1.99 -2.66 -1.27
CA SER A 105 2.98 -1.73 -0.71
C SER A 105 2.42 -0.32 -0.66
N VAL A 106 2.57 0.35 0.48
CA VAL A 106 2.25 1.77 0.68
C VAL A 106 3.53 2.51 0.98
N SER A 107 3.92 3.45 0.11
CA SER A 107 5.16 4.21 0.25
C SER A 107 4.89 5.71 0.31
N GLY A 108 5.62 6.44 1.14
CA GLY A 108 5.48 7.89 1.33
C GLY A 108 5.23 8.24 2.80
N THR A 109 4.25 9.11 3.06
CA THR A 109 3.79 9.46 4.41
C THR A 109 2.31 9.11 4.61
N PRO A 110 1.93 7.82 4.51
CA PRO A 110 0.56 7.41 4.77
C PRO A 110 0.21 7.55 6.26
N SER A 111 -1.05 7.86 6.56
CA SER A 111 -1.56 7.82 7.95
C SER A 111 -1.78 6.39 8.41
N ALA A 112 -1.69 6.15 9.73
CA ALA A 112 -2.00 4.84 10.33
C ALA A 112 -3.40 4.36 9.94
N THR A 113 -4.37 5.28 9.93
CA THR A 113 -5.76 5.00 9.56
C THR A 113 -5.87 4.49 8.13
N LEU A 114 -5.16 5.10 7.18
CA LEU A 114 -5.11 4.66 5.79
C LEU A 114 -4.51 3.27 5.69
N CYS A 115 -3.31 3.06 6.25
CA CYS A 115 -2.62 1.76 6.22
C CYS A 115 -3.50 0.64 6.77
N ARG A 116 -4.12 0.85 7.94
CA ARG A 116 -5.04 -0.14 8.54
C ARG A 116 -6.25 -0.42 7.66
N ARG A 117 -6.84 0.64 7.06
CA ARG A 117 -8.02 0.50 6.18
C ARG A 117 -7.68 -0.30 4.93
N VAL A 118 -6.56 -0.02 4.28
CA VAL A 118 -6.13 -0.74 3.07
C VAL A 118 -5.76 -2.19 3.42
N HIS A 119 -5.02 -2.43 4.51
CA HIS A 119 -4.67 -3.78 4.94
C HIS A 119 -5.90 -4.66 5.14
N ARG A 120 -6.87 -4.22 5.95
CA ARG A 120 -8.09 -5.00 6.22
C ARG A 120 -8.94 -5.25 4.98
N ARG A 121 -8.89 -4.37 3.99
CA ARG A 121 -9.65 -4.54 2.75
C ARG A 121 -8.94 -5.41 1.72
N THR A 122 -7.62 -5.48 1.78
CA THR A 122 -6.79 -6.26 0.86
C THR A 122 -6.41 -7.63 1.42
N THR A 123 -6.92 -7.99 2.60
CA THR A 123 -6.62 -9.24 3.31
C THR A 123 -7.90 -9.79 3.94
N ASP A 124 -7.84 -10.99 4.51
CA ASP A 124 -8.91 -11.58 5.32
C ASP A 124 -8.86 -11.12 6.80
N CYS A 125 -8.03 -10.11 7.10
CA CYS A 125 -7.84 -9.60 8.46
C CYS A 125 -9.08 -8.84 8.93
N SER A 126 -9.86 -9.47 9.81
CA SER A 126 -11.09 -8.89 10.32
C SER A 126 -10.84 -7.70 11.25
N ALA A 127 -9.80 -7.73 12.09
CA ALA A 127 -9.46 -6.67 13.03
C ALA A 127 -7.98 -6.71 13.43
N TRP A 128 -7.46 -5.56 13.86
CA TRP A 128 -6.14 -5.44 14.47
C TRP A 128 -6.30 -5.36 15.99
N SER A 129 -5.33 -5.88 16.74
CA SER A 129 -5.28 -5.66 18.19
C SER A 129 -4.95 -4.19 18.50
N ASP A 130 -5.35 -3.72 19.68
CA ASP A 130 -5.03 -2.35 20.12
C ASP A 130 -3.51 -2.11 20.18
N GLU A 131 -2.73 -3.14 20.54
CA GLU A 131 -1.27 -3.11 20.52
C GLU A 131 -0.71 -2.92 19.10
N ALA A 132 -1.23 -3.65 18.10
CA ALA A 132 -0.82 -3.48 16.71
C ALA A 132 -1.20 -2.11 16.15
N VAL A 133 -2.34 -1.57 16.57
CA VAL A 133 -2.77 -0.22 16.21
C VAL A 133 -1.82 0.81 16.83
N ALA A 134 -1.55 0.72 18.14
CA ALA A 134 -0.62 1.61 18.83
C ALA A 134 0.80 1.56 18.23
N ALA A 135 1.27 0.36 17.87
CA ALA A 135 2.54 0.18 17.19
C ALA A 135 2.58 0.92 15.85
N LEU A 136 1.52 0.83 15.04
CA LEU A 136 1.44 1.57 13.77
C LEU A 136 1.45 3.09 13.99
N TYR A 137 0.68 3.60 14.96
CA TYR A 137 0.65 5.03 15.28
C TYR A 137 2.01 5.54 15.74
N GLY A 138 2.77 4.76 16.51
CA GLY A 138 4.14 5.14 16.90
C GLY A 138 5.14 5.21 15.75
N LEU A 139 4.80 4.66 14.57
CA LEU A 139 5.65 4.64 13.38
C LEU A 139 5.25 5.67 12.33
N THR A 140 3.95 5.96 12.22
CA THR A 140 3.43 6.97 11.30
C THR A 140 3.39 8.34 11.96
N THR A 141 3.61 9.42 11.22
CA THR A 141 3.64 10.80 11.72
C THR A 141 2.28 11.36 12.23
N ASP A 142 1.30 10.49 12.49
CA ASP A 142 0.01 10.88 13.07
C ASP A 142 0.23 11.22 14.55
N GLU A 143 0.03 12.48 14.93
CA GLU A 143 -0.08 12.84 16.34
C GLU A 143 -1.25 12.07 16.96
N THR A 144 -0.99 11.37 18.06
CA THR A 144 -2.01 10.67 18.86
C THR A 144 -3.22 11.59 19.08
N PRO A 145 -4.47 11.14 18.83
CA PRO A 145 -5.66 11.97 19.09
C PRO A 145 -5.79 12.36 20.57
#